data_AF-A0A369RIV9-F1
#
_entry.id   AF-A0A369RIV9-F1
#
_cell.length_a   1.000
_cell.length_b   1.000
_cell.length_c   1.000
_cell.angle_alpha   90.00
_cell.angle_beta   90.00
_cell.angle_gamma   90.00
#
_symmetry.space_group_name_H-M   'P 1'
#
loop_
_entity.id
_entity.type
_entity.pdbx_description
1 polymer ?
#
loop_
_entity_poly.entity_id
_entity_poly.type
_entity_poly.pdbx_seq_one_letter_code
_entity_poly.pdbx_strand_id
1 'polypeptide(L)'
;MLRNTHITLEGMSEKVNPIVRGWYQYYGKFYRTEVYKSLKNVERHLEKWVKRKYKRLRGHGRLARQFLGKVRKRSPDIFYHWTLGLDQKAE
;
A
#
# COMPACT_ATOMS: atom_id res chain seq x y z
N MET A 1 2.62 -20.34 -1.99
CA MET A 1 2.55 -19.26 -0.98
C MET A 1 1.16 -19.27 -0.33
N LEU A 2 1.12 -19.53 0.98
CA LEU A 2 -0.07 -19.86 1.77
C LEU A 2 -1.08 -18.69 1.81
N ARG A 3 -2.36 -19.03 1.91
CA ARG A 3 -3.47 -18.08 2.08
C ARG A 3 -3.34 -17.47 3.49
N ASN A 4 -2.63 -16.34 3.61
CA ASN A 4 -2.36 -15.63 4.87
C ASN A 4 -3.61 -14.93 5.41
N THR A 5 -4.57 -15.71 5.91
CA THR A 5 -5.83 -15.21 6.47
C THR A 5 -5.64 -14.43 7.78
N HIS A 6 -4.63 -14.81 8.59
CA HIS A 6 -4.34 -14.22 9.90
C HIS A 6 -3.60 -12.87 9.83
N ILE A 7 -2.96 -12.56 8.70
CA ILE A 7 -2.25 -11.28 8.53
C ILE A 7 -3.29 -10.17 8.36
N THR A 8 -3.15 -9.07 9.10
CA THR A 8 -3.98 -7.85 8.98
C THR A 8 -3.25 -6.78 8.16
N LEU A 9 -3.94 -5.69 7.80
CA LEU A 9 -3.27 -4.58 7.09
C LEU A 9 -2.24 -3.90 7.99
N GLU A 10 -2.59 -3.78 9.27
CA GLU A 10 -1.78 -3.26 10.36
C GLU A 10 -0.52 -4.12 10.56
N GLY A 11 -0.67 -5.45 10.63
CA GLY A 11 0.50 -6.34 10.76
C GLY A 11 1.42 -6.35 9.52
N MET A 12 0.91 -6.00 8.34
CA MET A 12 1.79 -5.74 7.18
C MET A 12 2.45 -4.38 7.28
N SER A 13 1.74 -3.37 7.76
CA SER A 13 2.27 -2.02 7.81
C SER A 13 3.37 -1.87 8.85
N GLU A 14 3.34 -2.60 9.96
CA GLU A 14 4.44 -2.69 10.92
C GLU A 14 5.78 -3.04 10.27
N LYS A 15 5.76 -3.91 9.26
CA LYS A 15 6.97 -4.32 8.51
C LYS A 15 7.34 -3.34 7.40
N VAL A 16 6.34 -2.75 6.75
CA VAL A 16 6.54 -1.90 5.56
C VAL A 16 6.87 -0.45 5.93
N ASN A 17 6.20 0.10 6.94
CA ASN A 17 6.35 1.49 7.37
C ASN A 17 7.78 1.93 7.68
N PRO A 18 8.59 1.19 8.47
CA PRO A 18 9.96 1.60 8.75
C PRO A 18 10.83 1.66 7.49
N ILE A 19 10.65 0.71 6.56
CA ILE A 19 11.36 0.70 5.27
C ILE A 19 10.96 1.93 4.47
N VAL A 20 9.65 2.15 4.27
CA VAL A 20 9.16 3.27 3.48
C VAL A 20 9.58 4.61 4.07
N ARG A 21 9.54 4.76 5.40
CA ARG A 21 9.99 5.96 6.10
C ARG A 21 11.47 6.21 5.87
N GLY A 22 12.33 5.20 5.99
CA GLY A 22 13.76 5.32 5.72
C GLY A 22 14.05 5.75 4.28
N TRP A 23 13.38 5.12 3.31
CA TRP A 23 13.49 5.49 1.89
C TRP A 23 13.03 6.92 1.63
N TYR A 24 11.92 7.36 2.23
CA TYR A 24 11.44 8.73 2.08
C TYR A 24 12.41 9.73 2.72
N GLN A 25 12.94 9.44 3.92
CA GLN A 25 13.88 10.31 4.61
C GLN A 25 15.19 10.48 3.82
N TYR A 26 15.68 9.40 3.20
CA TYR A 26 16.94 9.39 2.47
C TYR A 26 16.79 9.93 1.04
N TYR A 27 15.78 9.47 0.29
CA TYR A 27 15.62 9.77 -1.14
C TYR A 27 14.58 10.86 -1.44
N GLY A 28 13.70 11.21 -0.49
CA GLY A 28 12.51 12.05 -0.75
C GLY A 28 12.80 13.48 -1.20
N LYS A 29 13.97 14.02 -0.90
CA LYS A 29 14.38 15.37 -1.35
C LYS A 29 14.84 15.40 -2.81
N PHE A 30 15.48 14.34 -3.29
CA PHE A 30 16.21 14.35 -4.57
C PHE A 30 15.58 13.44 -5.64
N TYR A 31 14.91 12.36 -5.24
CA TYR A 31 14.43 11.31 -6.14
C TYR A 31 12.96 10.98 -5.92
N ARG A 32 12.10 12.01 -5.94
CA ARG A 32 10.65 11.87 -5.73
C ARG A 32 10.00 10.86 -6.68
N THR A 33 10.44 10.82 -7.94
CA THR A 33 9.94 9.89 -8.96
C THR A 33 10.28 8.43 -8.66
N GLU A 34 11.49 8.15 -8.20
CA GLU A 34 11.91 6.78 -7.86
C GLU A 34 11.25 6.31 -6.57
N VAL A 35 11.13 7.19 -5.56
CA VAL A 35 10.33 6.92 -4.36
C VAL A 35 8.89 6.59 -4.76
N TYR A 36 8.29 7.36 -5.67
CA TYR A 36 6.94 7.10 -6.17
C TYR A 36 6.80 5.72 -6.84
N LYS A 37 7.75 5.33 -7.69
CA LYS A 37 7.76 3.99 -8.33
C LYS A 37 7.82 2.87 -7.29
N SER A 38 8.65 3.03 -6.26
CA SER A 38 8.76 2.07 -5.16
C SER A 38 7.46 1.97 -4.36
N LEU A 39 6.82 3.10 -4.06
CA LEU A 39 5.52 3.13 -3.38
C LEU A 39 4.40 2.50 -4.22
N LYS A 40 4.40 2.73 -5.54
CA LYS A 40 3.50 2.06 -6.47
C LYS A 40 3.70 0.54 -6.45
N ASN A 41 4.91 0.05 -6.23
CA ASN A 41 5.14 -1.38 -6.03
C ASN A 41 4.48 -1.87 -4.74
N VAL A 42 4.60 -1.13 -3.64
CA VAL A 42 3.91 -1.45 -2.38
C VAL A 42 2.40 -1.53 -2.60
N GLU A 43 1.79 -0.52 -3.24
CA GLU A 43 0.36 -0.52 -3.57
C GLU A 43 -0.06 -1.71 -4.43
N ARG A 44 0.74 -2.11 -5.42
CA ARG A 44 0.48 -3.31 -6.23
C ARG A 44 0.50 -4.59 -5.39
N HIS A 45 1.38 -4.67 -4.38
CA HIS A 45 1.42 -5.81 -3.48
C HIS A 45 0.21 -5.83 -2.53
N LEU A 46 -0.21 -4.68 -2.02
CA LEU A 46 -1.44 -4.55 -1.24
C LEU A 46 -2.67 -4.97 -2.06
N GLU A 47 -2.78 -4.52 -3.32
CA GLU A 47 -3.87 -4.92 -4.22
C GLU A 47 -3.88 -6.44 -4.42
N LYS A 48 -2.71 -7.05 -4.68
CA LYS A 48 -2.58 -8.51 -4.81
C LYS A 48 -2.98 -9.23 -3.51
N TRP A 49 -2.60 -8.71 -2.35
CA TRP A 49 -2.94 -9.29 -1.06
C TRP A 49 -4.45 -9.22 -0.79
N VAL A 50 -5.08 -8.07 -1.02
CA VAL A 50 -6.53 -7.88 -0.87
C VAL A 50 -7.30 -8.88 -1.74
N LYS A 51 -6.90 -9.03 -3.00
CA LYS A 51 -7.51 -9.99 -3.93
C LYS A 51 -7.35 -11.45 -3.49
N ARG A 52 -6.30 -11.78 -2.73
CA ARG A 52 -6.08 -13.13 -2.19
C ARG A 52 -6.84 -13.36 -0.88
N LYS A 53 -6.92 -12.35 -0.01
CA LYS A 53 -7.64 -12.45 1.27
C LYS A 53 -9.15 -12.57 1.05
N TYR A 54 -9.71 -11.73 0.20
CA TYR A 54 -11.15 -11.66 -0.03
C TYR A 54 -11.52 -12.32 -1.38
N LYS A 55 -12.15 -13.50 -1.31
CA LYS A 55 -12.58 -14.25 -2.51
C LYS A 55 -13.41 -13.40 -3.48
N ARG A 56 -14.30 -12.55 -2.97
CA ARG A 56 -15.15 -11.63 -3.78
C ARG A 56 -14.37 -10.57 -4.58
N LEU A 57 -13.10 -10.34 -4.24
CA LEU A 57 -12.23 -9.38 -4.93
C LEU A 57 -11.26 -10.07 -5.90
N ARG A 58 -11.26 -11.41 -5.96
CA ARG A 58 -10.37 -12.16 -6.86
C ARG A 58 -10.67 -11.80 -8.32
N GLY A 59 -9.64 -11.44 -9.08
CA GLY A 59 -9.79 -10.96 -10.47
C GLY A 59 -10.26 -9.51 -10.61
N HIS A 60 -10.83 -8.90 -9.57
CA HIS A 60 -11.40 -7.56 -9.64
C HIS A 60 -10.43 -6.47 -9.12
N GLY A 61 -9.45 -6.11 -9.95
CA GLY A 61 -8.44 -5.09 -9.59
C GLY A 61 -9.03 -3.73 -9.20
N ARG A 62 -10.04 -3.25 -9.94
CA ARG A 62 -10.74 -2.00 -9.63
C ARG A 62 -11.39 -2.02 -8.25
N LEU A 63 -12.09 -3.10 -7.91
CA LEU A 63 -12.75 -3.25 -6.61
C LEU A 63 -11.72 -3.38 -5.47
N ALA A 64 -10.58 -4.03 -5.71
CA ALA A 64 -9.50 -4.10 -4.72
C ALA A 64 -8.89 -2.71 -4.44
N ARG A 65 -8.67 -1.88 -5.46
CA ARG A 65 -8.23 -0.48 -5.27
C ARG A 65 -9.26 0.37 -4.56
N GLN A 66 -10.55 0.24 -4.92
CA GLN A 66 -11.62 0.93 -4.21
C GLN A 66 -11.71 0.51 -2.74
N PHE A 67 -11.51 -0.78 -2.45
CA PHE A 67 -11.42 -1.28 -1.08
C PHE A 67 -10.27 -0.62 -0.31
N LEU A 68 -9.05 -0.64 -0.86
CA LEU A 68 -7.90 0.03 -0.25
C LEU A 68 -8.12 1.53 -0.08
N GLY A 69 -8.72 2.19 -1.08
CA GLY A 69 -9.07 3.61 -1.00
C GLY A 69 -10.07 3.92 0.12
N LYS A 70 -11.04 3.03 0.37
CA LYS A 70 -11.96 3.17 1.53
C LYS A 70 -11.24 2.98 2.86
N VAL A 71 -10.34 1.99 2.95
CA VAL A 71 -9.54 1.77 4.16
C VAL A 71 -8.65 2.98 4.43
N ARG A 72 -7.94 3.48 3.42
CA ARG A 72 -7.09 4.67 3.49
C ARG A 72 -7.85 5.90 3.97
N LYS A 73 -9.10 6.10 3.52
CA LYS A 73 -9.94 7.22 3.99
C LYS A 73 -10.32 7.08 5.47
N ARG A 74 -10.50 5.86 5.97
CA ARG A 74 -10.87 5.59 7.36
C ARG A 74 -9.67 5.62 8.32
N SER A 75 -8.53 5.13 7.86
CA SER A 75 -7.31 4.93 8.66
C SER A 75 -6.08 5.21 7.79
N PRO A 76 -5.82 6.50 7.49
CA PRO A 76 -4.71 6.89 6.61
C PRO A 76 -3.34 6.62 7.25
N ASP A 77 -3.28 6.47 8.56
CA ASP A 77 -2.09 6.24 9.38
C ASP A 77 -1.56 4.80 9.35
N ILE A 78 -2.35 3.84 8.83
CA ILE A 78 -1.91 2.45 8.71
C ILE A 78 -0.62 2.36 7.91
N PHE A 79 -0.54 3.02 6.75
CA PHE A 79 0.68 3.08 5.94
C PHE A 79 1.26 4.48 5.89
N TYR A 80 2.57 4.59 6.12
CA TYR A 80 3.24 5.89 6.14
C TYR A 80 3.10 6.67 4.82
N HIS A 81 3.10 6.01 3.66
CA HIS A 81 2.96 6.71 2.39
C HIS A 81 1.54 7.18 2.10
N TRP A 82 0.53 6.61 2.75
CA TRP A 82 -0.86 7.08 2.63
C TRP A 82 -1.04 8.46 3.26
N THR A 83 -0.36 8.74 4.38
CA THR A 83 -0.40 10.08 5.02
C THR A 83 0.30 11.15 4.20
N LEU A 84 1.23 10.75 3.32
CA LEU A 84 2.00 11.68 2.49
C LEU A 84 1.32 12.00 1.15
N GLY A 85 0.21 11.34 0.81
CA GLY A 85 -0.47 11.50 -0.48
C GLY A 85 0.38 11.06 -1.68
N LEU A 86 1.43 10.27 -1.43
CA LEU A 86 2.42 9.87 -2.44
C LEU A 86 1.92 8.80 -3.41
N ASP A 87 0.65 8.41 -3.36
CA ASP A 87 0.03 7.44 -4.25
C ASP A 87 -1.03 8.06 -5.17
N GLN A 88 -1.32 9.36 -5.03
CA GLN A 88 -2.35 10.08 -5.81
C GLN A 88 -1.88 10.58 -7.18
N LYS A 89 -0.57 10.61 -7.47
CA LYS A 89 -0.04 11.07 -8.77
C LYS A 89 0.18 9.92 -9.77
N ALA A 90 -0.88 9.21 -10.12
CA ALA A 90 -0.93 8.44 -11.36
C ALA A 90 -2.36 8.44 -11.91
N GLU A 91 -2.86 9.65 -12.14
CA GLU A 91 -3.74 9.94 -13.27
C GLU A 91 -2.92 10.65 -14.33
#